data_AF-A0A1H7HN58-F1
#
_entry.id   AF-A0A1H7HN58-F1
#
_cell.length_a   1.000
_cell.length_b   1.000
_cell.length_c   1.000
_cell.angle_alpha   90.00
_cell.angle_beta   90.00
_cell.angle_gamma   90.00
#
_symmetry.space_group_name_H-M   'P 1'
#
loop_
_entity.id
_entity.type
_entity.pdbx_description
1 polymer ?
#
loop_
_entity_poly.entity_id
_entity_poly.type
_entity_poly.pdbx_seq_one_letter_code
_entity_poly.pdbx_strand_id
1 'polypeptide(L)'
;MKRTLSVITAVIAAAAASTFSAFAGDIELDTKKAVETDNGVTFTADSKNLAASQFTADTTVTVAYSGGESDKSSVKLVLDYWDKSNTSEFDFGSPATAEVTASEFKDGEAVFTYADITAALGDNALSSVFAIDVEANGSTVTCTGFTATNVLSANEMAENDIRRTIRVHAKRPTTSQDWGQSISVGVDQFDVSTLAENSFVIAVFESELEKDVVSAPVEFILQSTDDTVSPKAKNNTVWGKVAPVLFNNKYALFDFESMADAYGTDDFSCVSTVYVGDTGKSPITCTDIYALDIRTIAKDEPEVTDDSEVTSDSNDTVETTKPAETQAPAAVTNKDNSSSDDKDDEGSNFKLIVIGIIAGVVVAAGVIFLILGRKSRETYDVNKHRYVKK
;
A
#
# COMPACT_ATOMS: atom_id res chain seq x y z
N MET A 1 46.65 -11.09 -46.67
CA MET A 1 46.45 -12.38 -45.97
C MET A 1 46.01 -12.09 -44.54
N LYS A 2 44.93 -12.76 -44.07
CA LYS A 2 44.37 -12.81 -42.69
C LYS A 2 43.83 -11.46 -42.16
N ARG A 3 42.54 -11.09 -42.26
CA ARG A 3 41.26 -11.65 -41.71
C ARG A 3 41.27 -11.94 -40.21
N THR A 4 40.57 -11.06 -39.46
CA THR A 4 39.77 -11.30 -38.24
C THR A 4 38.93 -10.02 -38.02
N LEU A 5 37.66 -9.94 -38.46
CA LEU A 5 36.39 -10.25 -37.74
C LEU A 5 36.23 -9.39 -36.46
N SER A 6 35.53 -8.26 -36.48
CA SER A 6 34.07 -8.06 -36.30
C SER A 6 33.53 -8.45 -34.92
N VAL A 7 33.16 -7.45 -34.10
CA VAL A 7 32.03 -7.51 -33.15
C VAL A 7 31.38 -6.12 -33.07
N ILE A 8 30.39 -5.90 -33.93
CA ILE A 8 29.18 -5.11 -33.64
C ILE A 8 28.13 -6.12 -33.15
N THR A 9 27.11 -5.68 -32.39
CA THR A 9 25.99 -6.44 -31.77
C THR A 9 26.37 -7.17 -30.47
N ALA A 10 25.59 -7.26 -29.39
CA ALA A 10 24.17 -7.02 -29.06
C ALA A 10 24.10 -6.79 -27.51
N VAL A 11 23.05 -6.28 -26.84
CA VAL A 11 21.65 -6.74 -26.85
C VAL A 11 20.75 -5.54 -26.49
N ILE A 12 20.01 -5.06 -27.49
CA ILE A 12 18.68 -4.49 -27.28
C ILE A 12 17.79 -5.71 -27.00
N ALA A 13 17.26 -5.82 -25.79
CA ALA A 13 16.25 -6.83 -25.48
C ALA A 13 14.91 -6.35 -26.08
N ALA A 14 14.71 -6.66 -27.35
CA ALA A 14 13.41 -6.60 -28.00
C ALA A 14 12.90 -8.03 -28.21
N ALA A 15 11.63 -8.23 -27.86
CA ALA A 15 10.75 -9.30 -28.29
C ALA A 15 11.10 -10.74 -27.86
N ALA A 16 10.57 -11.13 -26.71
CA ALA A 16 9.82 -12.39 -26.66
C ALA A 16 8.33 -12.04 -26.79
N ALA A 17 7.88 -11.88 -28.04
CA ALA A 17 6.47 -11.94 -28.39
C ALA A 17 6.01 -13.39 -28.22
N SER A 18 5.53 -13.74 -27.03
CA SER A 18 4.51 -14.77 -26.89
C SER A 18 3.17 -14.07 -27.02
N THR A 19 2.53 -14.26 -28.17
CA THR A 19 1.13 -13.92 -28.40
C THR A 19 0.26 -14.68 -27.40
N PHE A 20 0.03 -14.09 -26.24
CA PHE A 20 -1.20 -14.24 -25.50
C PHE A 20 -1.86 -12.87 -25.56
N SER A 21 -2.71 -12.67 -26.58
CA SER A 21 -3.85 -11.76 -26.40
C SER A 21 -4.81 -12.47 -25.44
N ALA A 22 -4.41 -12.59 -24.18
CA ALA A 22 -5.35 -12.76 -23.09
C ALA A 22 -6.13 -11.44 -23.06
N PHE A 23 -7.45 -11.53 -23.12
CA PHE A 23 -8.31 -10.36 -23.27
C PHE A 23 -8.10 -9.45 -22.05
N ALA A 24 -7.40 -8.34 -22.28
CA ALA A 24 -7.30 -7.28 -21.30
C ALA A 24 -8.72 -6.76 -21.05
N GLY A 25 -9.17 -6.84 -19.80
CA GLY A 25 -10.53 -6.49 -19.41
C GLY A 25 -10.73 -4.97 -19.42
N ASP A 26 -11.98 -4.55 -19.45
CA ASP A 26 -12.35 -3.15 -19.23
C ASP A 26 -12.79 -2.98 -17.77
N ILE A 27 -12.40 -1.86 -17.16
CA ILE A 27 -12.83 -1.47 -15.82
C ILE A 27 -13.65 -0.18 -15.92
N GLU A 28 -14.89 -0.24 -15.47
CA GLU A 28 -15.76 0.92 -15.28
C GLU A 28 -15.93 1.22 -13.79
N LEU A 29 -15.71 2.46 -13.38
CA LEU A 29 -15.79 2.88 -11.99
C LEU A 29 -17.09 3.63 -11.69
N ASP A 30 -17.65 3.41 -10.50
CA ASP A 30 -18.85 4.11 -10.03
C ASP A 30 -18.52 5.57 -9.66
N THR A 31 -18.94 6.50 -10.52
CA THR A 31 -18.71 7.94 -10.38
C THR A 31 -19.78 8.66 -9.56
N LYS A 32 -20.73 7.96 -8.90
CA LYS A 32 -21.82 8.60 -8.13
C LYS A 32 -21.36 9.52 -7.00
N LYS A 33 -20.12 9.38 -6.53
CA LYS A 33 -19.53 10.23 -5.49
C LYS A 33 -18.71 11.40 -6.05
N ALA A 34 -18.67 11.55 -7.37
CA ALA A 34 -18.00 12.68 -7.99
C ALA A 34 -18.63 14.01 -7.54
N VAL A 35 -17.80 15.03 -7.43
CA VAL A 35 -18.19 16.36 -6.96
C VAL A 35 -18.08 17.38 -8.09
N GLU A 36 -19.03 18.30 -8.15
CA GLU A 36 -18.92 19.46 -9.03
C GLU A 36 -17.84 20.39 -8.50
N THR A 37 -16.89 20.77 -9.36
CA THR A 37 -15.83 21.71 -8.99
C THR A 37 -15.32 22.49 -10.18
N ASP A 38 -14.87 23.72 -9.95
CA ASP A 38 -14.15 24.57 -10.92
C ASP A 38 -12.63 24.54 -10.74
N ASN A 39 -12.17 23.89 -9.66
CA ASN A 39 -10.76 23.76 -9.32
C ASN A 39 -10.53 22.50 -8.46
N GLY A 40 -9.55 21.68 -8.85
CA GLY A 40 -9.19 20.44 -8.13
C GLY A 40 -10.04 19.22 -8.52
N VAL A 41 -10.06 18.24 -7.63
CA VAL A 41 -10.53 16.87 -7.91
C VAL A 41 -12.05 16.78 -7.97
N THR A 42 -12.58 16.29 -9.08
CA THR A 42 -13.99 15.89 -9.21
C THR A 42 -14.20 14.42 -8.88
N PHE A 43 -13.23 13.54 -9.17
CA PHE A 43 -13.32 12.11 -8.92
C PHE A 43 -11.93 11.50 -8.72
N THR A 44 -11.82 10.50 -7.86
CA THR A 44 -10.57 9.76 -7.59
C THR A 44 -10.78 8.28 -7.87
N ALA A 45 -9.95 7.71 -8.74
CA ALA A 45 -9.76 6.27 -8.86
C ALA A 45 -8.58 5.85 -7.98
N ASP A 46 -8.87 5.30 -6.80
CA ASP A 46 -7.83 4.74 -5.94
C ASP A 46 -7.27 3.41 -6.49
N SER A 47 -6.03 3.10 -6.15
CA SER A 47 -5.33 1.90 -6.64
C SER A 47 -5.93 0.56 -6.18
N LYS A 48 -6.93 0.56 -5.28
CA LYS A 48 -7.69 -0.66 -4.96
C LYS A 48 -8.73 -0.98 -6.01
N ASN A 49 -9.35 0.05 -6.58
CA ASN A 49 -10.36 -0.08 -7.62
C ASN A 49 -9.72 -0.15 -9.01
N LEU A 50 -8.64 0.61 -9.24
CA LEU A 50 -7.88 0.60 -10.48
C LEU A 50 -6.43 1.00 -10.21
N ALA A 51 -5.50 0.05 -10.20
CA ALA A 51 -4.08 0.34 -10.12
C ALA A 51 -3.53 0.68 -11.51
N ALA A 52 -2.76 1.76 -11.64
CA ALA A 52 -2.14 2.12 -12.93
C ALA A 52 -1.18 1.03 -13.44
N SER A 53 -0.65 0.17 -12.56
CA SER A 53 0.12 -1.02 -12.92
C SER A 53 -0.67 -2.07 -13.70
N GLN A 54 -2.00 -1.97 -13.78
CA GLN A 54 -2.84 -2.78 -14.66
C GLN A 54 -2.76 -2.33 -16.12
N PHE A 55 -2.26 -1.12 -16.39
CA PHE A 55 -2.29 -0.56 -17.73
C PHE A 55 -1.31 -1.28 -18.66
N THR A 56 -1.81 -1.67 -19.83
CA THR A 56 -1.04 -2.21 -20.94
C THR A 56 -0.73 -1.11 -21.94
N ALA A 57 0.15 -1.38 -22.91
CA ALA A 57 0.49 -0.42 -23.96
C ALA A 57 -0.73 0.06 -24.79
N ASP A 58 -1.81 -0.72 -24.79
CA ASP A 58 -3.06 -0.43 -25.50
C ASP A 58 -4.14 0.17 -24.58
N THR A 59 -3.82 0.42 -23.31
CA THR A 59 -4.78 1.00 -22.37
C THR A 59 -5.18 2.41 -22.77
N THR A 60 -6.49 2.64 -22.68
CA THR A 60 -7.10 3.96 -22.80
C THR A 60 -7.97 4.23 -21.59
N VAL A 61 -7.84 5.41 -21.01
CA VAL A 61 -8.73 5.92 -19.96
C VAL A 61 -9.66 6.94 -20.60
N THR A 62 -10.96 6.69 -20.54
CA THR A 62 -12.00 7.61 -20.99
C THR A 62 -12.72 8.18 -19.76
N VAL A 63 -12.78 9.50 -19.69
CA VAL A 63 -13.50 10.24 -18.66
C VAL A 63 -14.66 10.98 -19.32
N ALA A 64 -15.88 10.61 -18.97
CA ALA A 64 -17.06 11.39 -19.30
C ALA A 64 -17.30 12.43 -18.21
N TYR A 65 -17.69 13.63 -18.60
CA TYR A 65 -17.96 14.74 -17.68
C TYR A 65 -19.09 15.63 -18.18
N SER A 66 -19.75 16.30 -17.23
CA SER A 66 -20.71 17.37 -17.50
C SER A 66 -20.15 18.73 -17.11
N GLY A 67 -20.57 19.80 -17.81
CA GLY A 67 -20.03 21.14 -17.65
C GLY A 67 -18.86 21.41 -18.62
N GLY A 68 -18.10 22.48 -18.37
CA GLY A 68 -16.91 22.80 -19.15
C GLY A 68 -17.11 23.63 -20.42
N GLU A 69 -15.98 23.95 -21.05
CA GLU A 69 -15.85 24.65 -22.33
C GLU A 69 -15.70 23.63 -23.48
N SER A 70 -16.04 24.03 -24.71
CA SER A 70 -16.07 23.13 -25.88
C SER A 70 -14.78 23.11 -26.72
N ASP A 71 -13.83 24.01 -26.44
CA ASP A 71 -12.63 24.23 -27.25
C ASP A 71 -11.35 23.58 -26.69
N LYS A 72 -11.41 23.04 -25.46
CA LYS A 72 -10.35 22.26 -24.81
C LYS A 72 -10.96 21.21 -23.88
N SER A 73 -10.19 20.18 -23.51
CA SER A 73 -10.59 19.27 -22.45
C SER A 73 -10.78 20.04 -21.14
N SER A 74 -11.98 19.97 -20.56
CA SER A 74 -12.29 20.62 -19.28
C SER A 74 -11.90 19.76 -18.08
N VAL A 75 -11.34 18.58 -18.32
CA VAL A 75 -10.72 17.71 -17.32
C VAL A 75 -9.29 17.37 -17.70
N LYS A 76 -8.48 17.03 -16.70
CA LYS A 76 -7.17 16.40 -16.83
C LYS A 76 -7.08 15.23 -15.86
N LEU A 77 -6.14 14.31 -16.08
CA LEU A 77 -5.76 13.36 -15.02
C LEU A 77 -4.61 13.95 -14.21
N VAL A 78 -4.61 13.67 -12.91
CA VAL A 78 -3.47 13.87 -12.02
C VAL A 78 -3.13 12.52 -11.41
N LEU A 79 -1.92 12.05 -11.69
CA LEU A 79 -1.41 10.79 -11.17
C LEU A 79 -0.72 11.11 -9.85
N ASP A 80 -1.26 10.63 -8.74
CA ASP A 80 -0.55 10.68 -7.47
C ASP A 80 0.32 9.43 -7.32
N TYR A 81 1.62 9.64 -7.11
CA TYR A 81 2.58 8.55 -7.07
C TYR A 81 3.68 8.77 -6.03
N TRP A 82 4.33 7.69 -5.63
CA TRP A 82 5.50 7.74 -4.76
C TRP A 82 6.78 7.91 -5.60
N ASP A 83 7.35 9.10 -5.58
CA ASP A 83 8.61 9.40 -6.28
C ASP A 83 9.81 8.96 -5.41
N LYS A 84 10.36 7.79 -5.72
CA LYS A 84 11.58 7.26 -5.06
C LYS A 84 12.83 8.08 -5.36
N SER A 85 12.83 8.91 -6.41
CA SER A 85 13.95 9.76 -6.78
C SER A 85 13.99 11.07 -5.99
N ASN A 86 12.83 11.54 -5.51
CA ASN A 86 12.74 12.75 -4.70
C ASN A 86 13.20 12.52 -3.26
N THR A 87 14.51 12.61 -3.05
CA THR A 87 15.15 12.42 -1.74
C THR A 87 15.26 13.70 -0.92
N SER A 88 14.61 14.79 -1.34
CA SER A 88 14.76 16.10 -0.67
C SER A 88 14.05 16.18 0.68
N GLU A 89 12.93 15.47 0.85
CA GLU A 89 12.17 15.43 2.09
C GLU A 89 12.47 14.19 2.94
N PHE A 90 12.78 13.07 2.28
CA PHE A 90 13.01 11.78 2.92
C PHE A 90 13.87 10.91 2.01
N ASP A 91 14.87 10.22 2.57
CA ASP A 91 15.85 9.47 1.76
C ASP A 91 15.24 8.30 0.97
N PHE A 92 13.97 7.96 1.23
CA PHE A 92 13.24 6.90 0.52
C PHE A 92 12.20 7.44 -0.50
N GLY A 93 12.24 8.73 -0.82
CA GLY A 93 11.28 9.36 -1.71
C GLY A 93 10.14 10.07 -0.97
N SER A 94 9.23 10.65 -1.73
CA SER A 94 8.03 11.31 -1.19
C SER A 94 6.84 11.18 -2.16
N PRO A 95 5.61 11.45 -1.72
CA PRO A 95 4.48 11.62 -2.62
C PRO A 95 4.75 12.78 -3.61
N ALA A 96 4.31 12.61 -4.84
CA ALA A 96 4.42 13.57 -5.94
C ALA A 96 3.21 13.43 -6.86
N THR A 97 3.04 14.38 -7.77
CA THR A 97 1.96 14.38 -8.76
C THR A 97 2.47 14.58 -10.18
N ALA A 98 1.78 14.00 -11.16
CA ALA A 98 2.04 14.21 -12.58
C ALA A 98 0.73 14.48 -13.33
N GLU A 99 0.68 15.59 -14.07
CA GLU A 99 -0.51 15.96 -14.84
C GLU A 99 -0.49 15.29 -16.23
N VAL A 100 -1.61 14.69 -16.61
CA VAL A 100 -1.81 14.10 -17.94
C VAL A 100 -2.84 14.91 -18.68
N THR A 101 -2.46 15.41 -19.85
CA THR A 101 -3.37 16.09 -20.76
C THR A 101 -4.09 15.06 -21.63
N ALA A 102 -5.38 15.27 -21.89
CA ALA A 102 -6.16 14.41 -22.78
C ALA A 102 -5.60 14.49 -24.21
N SER A 103 -5.44 13.34 -24.86
CA SER A 103 -5.05 13.25 -26.27
C SER A 103 -6.20 13.57 -27.20
N GLU A 104 -7.43 13.21 -26.80
CA GLU A 104 -8.66 13.52 -27.52
C GLU A 104 -9.72 14.02 -26.54
N PHE A 105 -10.55 14.95 -26.98
CA PHE A 105 -11.74 15.37 -26.23
C PHE A 105 -12.85 15.74 -27.20
N LYS A 106 -14.06 15.29 -26.91
CA LYS A 106 -15.25 15.55 -27.73
C LYS A 106 -16.51 15.25 -26.94
N ASP A 107 -17.56 16.06 -27.14
CA ASP A 107 -18.92 15.79 -26.65
C ASP A 107 -19.02 15.47 -25.14
N GLY A 108 -18.17 16.10 -24.32
CA GLY A 108 -18.13 15.87 -22.86
C GLY A 108 -17.31 14.64 -22.44
N GLU A 109 -16.48 14.10 -23.33
CA GLU A 109 -15.55 13.01 -23.01
C GLU A 109 -14.11 13.46 -23.27
N ALA A 110 -13.20 13.01 -22.42
CA ALA A 110 -11.76 13.17 -22.55
C ALA A 110 -11.08 11.81 -22.52
N VAL A 111 -10.13 11.60 -23.41
CA VAL A 111 -9.42 10.33 -23.62
C VAL A 111 -7.95 10.52 -23.29
N PHE A 112 -7.40 9.61 -22.51
CA PHE A 112 -6.00 9.58 -22.07
C PHE A 112 -5.40 8.23 -22.43
N THR A 113 -4.33 8.23 -23.21
CA THR A 113 -3.68 6.98 -23.64
C THR A 113 -2.59 6.55 -22.66
N TYR A 114 -2.20 5.28 -22.72
CA TYR A 114 -1.00 4.78 -22.04
C TYR A 114 0.24 5.65 -22.33
N ALA A 115 0.40 6.12 -23.58
CA ALA A 115 1.52 6.96 -23.97
C ALA A 115 1.50 8.32 -23.26
N ASP A 116 0.32 8.94 -23.12
CA ASP A 116 0.18 10.22 -22.39
C ASP A 116 0.53 10.03 -20.91
N ILE A 117 0.01 8.97 -20.30
CA ILE A 117 0.20 8.64 -18.88
C ILE A 117 1.68 8.36 -18.57
N THR A 118 2.33 7.53 -19.38
CA THR A 118 3.76 7.21 -19.19
C THR A 118 4.67 8.39 -19.51
N ALA A 119 4.34 9.22 -20.50
CA ALA A 119 5.07 10.45 -20.77
C ALA A 119 5.02 11.43 -19.58
N ALA A 120 3.86 11.53 -18.91
CA ALA A 120 3.70 12.38 -17.72
C ALA A 120 4.48 11.85 -16.50
N LEU A 121 4.49 10.53 -16.28
CA LEU A 121 5.26 9.90 -15.19
C LEU A 121 6.78 9.94 -15.41
N GLY A 122 7.22 10.00 -16.66
CA GLY A 122 8.63 9.94 -17.02
C GLY A 122 9.23 8.57 -16.70
N ASP A 123 10.31 8.56 -15.93
CA ASP A 123 11.01 7.33 -15.53
C ASP A 123 10.34 6.59 -14.36
N ASN A 124 9.26 7.15 -13.78
CA ASN A 124 8.54 6.53 -12.68
C ASN A 124 7.68 5.36 -13.16
N ALA A 125 7.70 4.26 -12.40
CA ALA A 125 6.91 3.08 -12.72
C ALA A 125 5.42 3.29 -12.40
N LEU A 126 4.54 2.71 -13.21
CA LEU A 126 3.09 2.71 -12.96
C LEU A 126 2.71 2.08 -11.61
N SER A 127 3.53 1.16 -11.08
CA SER A 127 3.35 0.57 -9.75
C SER A 127 3.52 1.55 -8.60
N SER A 128 4.12 2.72 -8.83
CA SER A 128 4.25 3.79 -7.83
C SER A 128 3.00 4.65 -7.68
N VAL A 129 2.10 4.61 -8.67
CA VAL A 129 0.84 5.38 -8.68
C VAL A 129 -0.11 4.75 -7.68
N PHE A 130 -0.62 5.56 -6.74
CA PHE A 130 -1.56 5.13 -5.71
C PHE A 130 -2.96 5.74 -5.88
N ALA A 131 -3.10 6.78 -6.70
CA ALA A 131 -4.39 7.32 -7.11
C ALA A 131 -4.30 7.98 -8.49
N ILE A 132 -5.43 7.97 -9.21
CA ILE A 132 -5.64 8.69 -10.45
C ILE A 132 -6.81 9.64 -10.22
N ASP A 133 -6.51 10.92 -10.10
CA ASP A 133 -7.50 11.97 -9.91
C ASP A 133 -7.95 12.52 -11.25
N VAL A 134 -9.26 12.71 -11.40
CA VAL A 134 -9.84 13.54 -12.45
C VAL A 134 -10.01 14.93 -11.87
N GLU A 135 -9.29 15.90 -12.42
CA GLU A 135 -9.35 17.29 -11.96
C GLU A 135 -9.98 18.22 -13.00
N ALA A 136 -10.66 19.26 -12.50
CA ALA A 136 -11.13 20.37 -13.31
C ALA A 136 -9.95 21.11 -13.98
N ASN A 137 -10.07 21.38 -15.28
CA ASN A 137 -9.05 22.06 -16.07
C ASN A 137 -9.51 23.44 -16.52
N GLY A 138 -9.69 24.33 -15.54
CA GLY A 138 -10.03 25.74 -15.78
C GLY A 138 -11.51 26.00 -16.09
N SER A 139 -12.41 25.06 -15.80
CA SER A 139 -13.86 25.23 -15.92
C SER A 139 -14.59 24.34 -14.92
N THR A 140 -15.81 24.73 -14.54
CA THR A 140 -16.66 23.91 -13.67
C THR A 140 -17.08 22.63 -14.37
N VAL A 141 -16.76 21.49 -13.75
CA VAL A 141 -17.05 20.15 -14.26
C VAL A 141 -17.50 19.20 -13.15
N THR A 142 -18.20 18.15 -13.54
CA THR A 142 -18.44 16.96 -12.72
C THR A 142 -18.10 15.72 -13.54
N CYS A 143 -17.25 14.83 -13.02
CA CYS A 143 -17.01 13.52 -13.63
C CYS A 143 -18.29 12.68 -13.57
N THR A 144 -18.75 12.19 -14.72
CA THR A 144 -19.97 11.39 -14.86
C THR A 144 -19.68 9.97 -15.31
N GLY A 145 -18.48 9.66 -15.79
CA GLY A 145 -18.04 8.31 -16.14
C GLY A 145 -16.53 8.19 -16.15
N PHE A 146 -16.03 7.01 -15.76
CA PHE A 146 -14.61 6.68 -15.80
C PHE A 146 -14.46 5.24 -16.25
N THR A 147 -13.80 5.02 -17.38
CA THR A 147 -13.55 3.70 -17.95
C THR A 147 -12.09 3.57 -18.33
N ALA A 148 -11.43 2.50 -17.89
CA ALA A 148 -10.11 2.10 -18.37
C ALA A 148 -10.23 0.81 -19.18
N THR A 149 -9.87 0.86 -20.46
CA THR A 149 -9.95 -0.30 -21.36
C THR A 149 -8.59 -0.98 -21.52
N ASN A 150 -8.61 -2.24 -21.95
CA ASN A 150 -7.41 -3.04 -22.18
C ASN A 150 -6.47 -3.08 -20.96
N VAL A 151 -7.01 -3.33 -19.76
CA VAL A 151 -6.21 -3.45 -18.53
C VAL A 151 -6.04 -4.91 -18.11
N LEU A 152 -4.96 -5.21 -17.40
CA LEU A 152 -4.73 -6.52 -16.78
C LEU A 152 -5.77 -6.79 -15.69
N SER A 153 -6.28 -8.02 -15.66
CA SER A 153 -7.10 -8.53 -14.57
C SER A 153 -6.29 -8.72 -13.28
N ALA A 154 -6.97 -8.88 -12.14
CA ALA A 154 -6.31 -9.18 -10.87
C ALA A 154 -5.53 -10.52 -10.90
N ASN A 155 -6.04 -11.50 -11.66
CA ASN A 155 -5.37 -12.79 -11.84
C ASN A 155 -4.09 -12.65 -12.65
N GLU A 156 -4.13 -11.93 -13.78
CA GLU A 156 -2.93 -11.67 -14.57
C GLU A 156 -1.90 -10.86 -13.76
N MET A 157 -2.34 -9.89 -12.97
CA MET A 157 -1.43 -9.19 -12.05
C MET A 157 -0.77 -10.15 -11.06
N ALA A 158 -1.54 -11.03 -10.43
CA ALA A 158 -1.02 -11.98 -9.44
C ALA A 158 -0.06 -13.00 -10.07
N GLU A 159 -0.43 -13.58 -11.22
CA GLU A 159 0.38 -14.56 -11.96
C GLU A 159 1.71 -13.97 -12.45
N ASN A 160 1.71 -12.70 -12.85
CA ASN A 160 2.90 -12.00 -13.34
C ASN A 160 3.61 -11.18 -12.26
N ASP A 161 3.23 -11.36 -10.99
CA ASP A 161 3.79 -10.65 -9.83
C ASP A 161 3.83 -9.12 -9.98
N ILE A 162 2.82 -8.57 -10.68
CA ILE A 162 2.68 -7.13 -10.90
C ILE A 162 2.35 -6.46 -9.58
N ARG A 163 3.22 -5.53 -9.19
CA ARG A 163 3.13 -4.82 -7.91
C ARG A 163 2.37 -3.52 -8.04
N ARG A 164 1.83 -3.05 -6.93
CA ARG A 164 1.16 -1.76 -6.82
C ARG A 164 1.52 -1.04 -5.52
N THR A 165 1.14 0.21 -5.44
CA THR A 165 1.21 1.03 -4.24
C THR A 165 -0.19 1.39 -3.78
N ILE A 166 -0.46 1.34 -2.48
CA ILE A 166 -1.70 1.85 -1.91
C ILE A 166 -1.41 2.99 -0.95
N ARG A 167 -2.42 3.85 -0.79
CA ARG A 167 -2.47 4.89 0.23
C ARG A 167 -3.69 4.65 1.12
N VAL A 168 -3.46 4.68 2.43
CA VAL A 168 -4.52 4.78 3.43
C VAL A 168 -4.46 6.18 4.02
N HIS A 169 -5.47 7.00 3.70
CA HIS A 169 -5.59 8.35 4.24
C HIS A 169 -6.48 8.38 5.49
N ALA A 170 -5.99 8.99 6.56
CA ALA A 170 -6.75 9.21 7.78
C ALA A 170 -7.79 10.32 7.55
N LYS A 171 -9.06 9.96 7.35
CA LYS A 171 -10.15 10.94 7.18
C LYS A 171 -10.31 11.89 8.38
N ARG A 172 -9.95 11.42 9.57
CA ARG A 172 -10.00 12.17 10.83
C ARG A 172 -8.78 11.78 11.66
N PRO A 173 -7.59 12.33 11.35
CA PRO A 173 -6.38 11.95 12.05
C PRO A 173 -6.50 12.35 13.54
N THR A 174 -5.99 11.50 14.42
CA THR A 174 -6.03 11.74 15.87
C THR A 174 -4.62 11.85 16.39
N THR A 175 -4.34 12.86 17.20
CA THR A 175 -3.06 12.96 17.90
C THR A 175 -3.00 11.90 19.00
N SER A 176 -2.01 11.01 18.94
CA SER A 176 -1.77 10.05 20.01
C SER A 176 -0.78 10.59 21.03
N GLN A 177 -0.92 10.14 22.28
CA GLN A 177 -0.04 10.42 23.41
C GLN A 177 -0.01 9.20 24.33
N ASP A 178 1.02 9.10 25.17
CA ASP A 178 1.17 8.06 26.19
C ASP A 178 1.03 6.62 25.64
N TRP A 179 1.73 6.32 24.54
CA TRP A 179 1.66 5.05 23.83
C TRP A 179 0.30 4.77 23.18
N GLY A 180 -0.36 5.84 22.75
CA GLY A 180 -1.65 5.79 22.06
C GLY A 180 -1.51 5.42 20.58
N GLN A 181 -2.66 5.20 19.94
CA GLN A 181 -2.75 4.90 18.51
C GLN A 181 -3.30 6.11 17.79
N SER A 182 -2.56 6.59 16.79
CA SER A 182 -2.96 7.75 15.99
C SER A 182 -3.88 7.36 14.83
N ILE A 183 -3.68 6.15 14.29
CA ILE A 183 -4.54 5.54 13.28
C ILE A 183 -4.69 4.03 13.56
N SER A 184 -5.86 3.49 13.22
CA SER A 184 -6.20 2.07 13.23
C SER A 184 -6.75 1.72 11.86
N VAL A 185 -6.19 0.70 11.21
CA VAL A 185 -6.48 0.35 9.81
C VAL A 185 -6.80 -1.13 9.71
N GLY A 186 -8.00 -1.45 9.24
CA GLY A 186 -8.45 -2.83 9.04
C GLY A 186 -8.02 -3.41 7.68
N VAL A 187 -8.24 -4.72 7.50
CA VAL A 187 -7.88 -5.45 6.27
C VAL A 187 -8.57 -4.94 5.00
N ASP A 188 -9.77 -4.35 5.11
CA ASP A 188 -10.47 -3.70 4.01
C ASP A 188 -9.71 -2.45 3.51
N GLN A 189 -8.96 -1.82 4.41
CA GLN A 189 -8.18 -0.64 4.15
C GLN A 189 -6.73 -0.97 3.74
N PHE A 190 -6.11 -1.93 4.40
CA PHE A 190 -4.78 -2.42 4.08
C PHE A 190 -4.64 -3.87 4.54
N ASP A 191 -4.73 -4.78 3.57
CA ASP A 191 -4.42 -6.19 3.77
C ASP A 191 -2.90 -6.40 3.72
N VAL A 192 -2.27 -6.53 4.88
CA VAL A 192 -0.81 -6.73 4.98
C VAL A 192 -0.34 -8.08 4.45
N SER A 193 -1.23 -9.06 4.21
CA SER A 193 -0.85 -10.32 3.57
C SER A 193 -0.39 -10.12 2.11
N THR A 194 -0.70 -8.95 1.52
CA THR A 194 -0.19 -8.53 0.21
C THR A 194 1.28 -8.13 0.21
N LEU A 195 1.90 -7.93 1.37
CA LEU A 195 3.31 -7.57 1.46
C LEU A 195 4.21 -8.72 0.98
N ALA A 196 5.37 -8.38 0.43
CA ALA A 196 6.44 -9.30 0.09
C ALA A 196 7.79 -8.78 0.61
N GLU A 197 8.84 -9.58 0.48
CA GLU A 197 10.18 -9.25 1.00
C GLU A 197 10.71 -7.86 0.59
N ASN A 198 10.30 -7.37 -0.59
CA ASN A 198 10.69 -6.06 -1.13
C ASN A 198 9.64 -4.96 -0.91
N SER A 199 8.56 -5.23 -0.18
CA SER A 199 7.55 -4.24 0.17
C SER A 199 7.98 -3.38 1.35
N PHE A 200 7.49 -2.14 1.37
CA PHE A 200 7.77 -1.17 2.41
C PHE A 200 6.49 -0.49 2.87
N VAL A 201 6.40 -0.18 4.16
CA VAL A 201 5.32 0.62 4.72
C VAL A 201 5.89 1.95 5.20
N ILE A 202 5.23 3.05 4.86
CA ILE A 202 5.63 4.40 5.26
C ILE A 202 4.48 5.07 5.96
N ALA A 203 4.69 5.44 7.22
CA ALA A 203 3.78 6.33 7.94
C ALA A 203 4.19 7.79 7.70
N VAL A 204 3.22 8.62 7.32
CA VAL A 204 3.35 10.08 7.29
C VAL A 204 2.65 10.65 8.50
N PHE A 205 3.36 11.43 9.30
CA PHE A 205 2.86 11.95 10.55
C PHE A 205 3.37 13.36 10.83
N GLU A 206 2.64 14.07 11.68
CA GLU A 206 3.11 15.30 12.32
C GLU A 206 3.64 14.94 13.70
N SER A 207 4.73 15.58 14.13
CA SER A 207 5.28 15.44 15.47
C SER A 207 5.97 16.72 15.91
N GLU A 208 5.94 16.97 17.22
CA GLU A 208 6.68 18.07 17.86
C GLU A 208 8.13 17.68 18.20
N LEU A 209 8.59 16.52 17.73
CA LEU A 209 9.92 16.01 17.99
C LEU A 209 11.00 17.02 17.57
N GLU A 210 11.88 17.35 18.52
CA GLU A 210 13.04 18.19 18.23
C GLU A 210 13.94 17.51 17.18
N LYS A 211 14.56 18.34 16.34
CA LYS A 211 15.62 17.87 15.43
C LYS A 211 16.74 17.30 16.30
N ASP A 212 17.28 16.13 15.93
CA ASP A 212 18.37 15.40 16.60
C ASP A 212 17.98 14.32 17.64
N VAL A 213 16.69 13.97 17.78
CA VAL A 213 16.29 12.81 18.59
C VAL A 213 16.62 11.49 17.89
N VAL A 214 17.37 10.61 18.58
CA VAL A 214 17.86 9.34 18.05
C VAL A 214 16.83 8.19 18.07
N SER A 215 15.74 8.34 18.81
CA SER A 215 14.67 7.33 18.91
C SER A 215 13.41 7.80 18.20
N ALA A 216 12.83 6.96 17.35
CA ALA A 216 11.62 7.29 16.63
C ALA A 216 10.43 7.57 17.59
N PRO A 217 9.63 8.62 17.33
CA PRO A 217 8.43 8.92 18.11
C PRO A 217 7.25 8.03 17.73
N VAL A 218 7.42 7.18 16.71
CA VAL A 218 6.37 6.42 16.05
C VAL A 218 6.73 4.94 15.96
N GLU A 219 5.75 4.07 16.12
CA GLU A 219 5.83 2.63 15.87
C GLU A 219 4.71 2.17 14.92
N PHE A 220 4.98 1.10 14.18
CA PHE A 220 3.97 0.36 13.43
C PHE A 220 3.64 -0.93 14.19
N ILE A 221 2.37 -1.31 14.24
CA ILE A 221 1.92 -2.43 15.05
C ILE A 221 1.10 -3.37 14.19
N LEU A 222 1.50 -4.63 14.11
CA LEU A 222 0.70 -5.71 13.53
C LEU A 222 -0.08 -6.42 14.63
N GLN A 223 -1.41 -6.36 14.56
CA GLN A 223 -2.30 -7.05 15.50
C GLN A 223 -3.01 -8.21 14.80
N SER A 224 -2.99 -9.39 15.43
CA SER A 224 -3.95 -10.45 15.14
C SER A 224 -4.70 -10.86 16.40
N THR A 225 -5.94 -11.32 16.23
CA THR A 225 -6.76 -11.97 17.27
C THR A 225 -6.86 -13.49 17.04
N ASP A 226 -6.02 -14.00 16.16
CA ASP A 226 -5.83 -15.41 15.82
C ASP A 226 -4.33 -15.72 15.99
N ASP A 227 -4.03 -16.81 16.69
CA ASP A 227 -2.68 -17.27 17.04
C ASP A 227 -2.19 -18.47 16.23
N THR A 228 -2.93 -18.86 15.19
CA THR A 228 -2.62 -20.06 14.39
C THR A 228 -1.33 -19.94 13.58
N VAL A 229 -0.96 -18.73 13.14
CA VAL A 229 0.23 -18.51 12.29
C VAL A 229 1.44 -17.94 13.03
N SER A 230 1.21 -17.06 14.01
CA SER A 230 2.31 -16.34 14.67
C SER A 230 2.77 -17.05 15.96
N PRO A 231 4.06 -17.41 16.07
CA PRO A 231 4.60 -17.99 17.29
C PRO A 231 4.73 -16.98 18.45
N LYS A 232 4.43 -15.69 18.21
CA LYS A 232 4.52 -14.62 19.21
C LYS A 232 3.20 -14.30 19.88
N ALA A 233 2.15 -15.00 19.51
CA ALA A 233 0.85 -14.82 20.13
C ALA A 233 0.90 -15.09 21.64
N LYS A 234 0.20 -14.25 22.39
CA LYS A 234 -0.04 -14.40 23.82
C LYS A 234 -1.52 -14.19 24.07
N ASN A 235 -2.17 -15.15 24.73
CA ASN A 235 -3.62 -15.12 24.97
C ASN A 235 -4.42 -14.89 23.67
N ASN A 236 -4.09 -15.63 22.61
CA ASN A 236 -4.73 -15.56 21.29
C ASN A 236 -4.61 -14.17 20.61
N THR A 237 -3.64 -13.35 21.00
CA THR A 237 -3.40 -12.05 20.41
C THR A 237 -1.93 -11.85 20.13
N VAL A 238 -1.61 -11.31 18.96
CA VAL A 238 -0.27 -10.83 18.63
C VAL A 238 -0.29 -9.30 18.67
N TRP A 239 0.80 -8.73 19.20
CA TRP A 239 1.03 -7.30 19.21
C TRP A 239 2.46 -7.03 18.74
N GLY A 240 2.68 -7.17 17.43
CA GLY A 240 3.98 -7.05 16.79
C GLY A 240 4.37 -5.59 16.61
N LYS A 241 5.08 -5.02 17.59
CA LYS A 241 5.60 -3.64 17.52
C LYS A 241 6.86 -3.59 16.67
N VAL A 242 6.89 -2.66 15.72
CA VAL A 242 7.95 -2.46 14.74
C VAL A 242 8.47 -1.04 14.89
N ALA A 243 9.78 -0.91 15.14
CA ALA A 243 10.46 0.37 15.06
C ALA A 243 10.81 0.67 13.58
N PRO A 244 10.78 1.93 13.14
CA PRO A 244 11.14 2.26 11.77
C PRO A 244 12.64 2.08 11.54
N VAL A 245 13.02 1.63 10.35
CA VAL A 245 14.42 1.48 9.92
C VAL A 245 15.01 2.80 9.44
N LEU A 246 14.15 3.74 9.05
CA LEU A 246 14.49 5.12 8.69
C LEU A 246 13.34 6.03 9.09
N PHE A 247 13.64 7.17 9.72
CA PHE A 247 12.60 8.15 10.05
C PHE A 247 13.16 9.58 10.07
N ASN A 248 12.27 10.55 9.94
CA ASN A 248 12.50 11.94 10.28
C ASN A 248 11.28 12.48 11.04
N ASN A 249 11.08 13.80 11.10
CA ASN A 249 9.94 14.41 11.79
C ASN A 249 8.60 14.33 11.04
N LYS A 250 8.59 13.73 9.85
CA LYS A 250 7.41 13.61 8.97
C LYS A 250 7.15 12.18 8.49
N TYR A 251 8.20 11.39 8.28
CA TYR A 251 8.13 10.06 7.66
C TYR A 251 8.78 9.01 8.55
N ALA A 252 8.22 7.80 8.54
CA ALA A 252 8.82 6.61 9.15
C ALA A 252 8.62 5.41 8.23
N LEU A 253 9.73 4.78 7.84
CA LEU A 253 9.81 3.62 6.97
C LEU A 253 9.93 2.34 7.80
N PHE A 254 9.08 1.37 7.50
CA PHE A 254 9.07 0.03 8.08
C PHE A 254 9.29 -0.97 6.93
N ASP A 255 10.30 -1.83 7.06
CA ASP A 255 10.60 -2.85 6.05
C ASP A 255 9.92 -4.19 6.40
N PHE A 256 9.81 -5.05 5.39
CA PHE A 256 9.20 -6.37 5.53
C PHE A 256 9.89 -7.23 6.58
N GLU A 257 11.23 -7.25 6.60
CA GLU A 257 12.02 -8.05 7.54
C GLU A 257 11.71 -7.67 8.99
N SER A 258 11.69 -6.37 9.33
CA SER A 258 11.38 -5.93 10.69
C SER A 258 9.93 -6.25 11.09
N MET A 259 8.98 -6.18 10.13
CA MET A 259 7.59 -6.58 10.38
C MET A 259 7.47 -8.08 10.63
N ALA A 260 8.11 -8.91 9.80
CA ALA A 260 8.13 -10.36 9.94
C ALA A 260 8.81 -10.79 11.24
N ASP A 261 9.94 -10.17 11.58
CA ASP A 261 10.63 -10.39 12.85
C ASP A 261 9.76 -10.00 14.03
N ALA A 262 9.09 -8.85 13.99
CA ALA A 262 8.22 -8.39 15.07
C ALA A 262 7.00 -9.28 15.26
N TYR A 263 6.39 -9.74 14.16
CA TYR A 263 5.24 -10.64 14.15
C TYR A 263 5.62 -12.11 14.42
N GLY A 264 6.87 -12.49 14.14
CA GLY A 264 7.43 -13.84 14.36
C GLY A 264 7.30 -14.79 13.17
N THR A 265 6.71 -14.35 12.06
CA THR A 265 6.54 -15.07 10.79
C THR A 265 6.34 -14.05 9.67
N ASP A 266 6.64 -14.45 8.43
CA ASP A 266 6.37 -13.67 7.20
C ASP A 266 4.94 -13.90 6.66
N ASP A 267 4.20 -14.84 7.24
CA ASP A 267 2.77 -15.05 6.98
C ASP A 267 1.91 -14.06 7.79
N PHE A 268 1.48 -12.98 7.14
CA PHE A 268 0.62 -11.95 7.73
C PHE A 268 -0.89 -12.21 7.53
N SER A 269 -1.30 -13.40 7.05
CA SER A 269 -2.70 -13.70 6.73
C SER A 269 -3.69 -13.54 7.89
N CYS A 270 -3.22 -13.68 9.13
CA CYS A 270 -4.05 -13.50 10.34
C CYS A 270 -4.03 -12.08 10.91
N VAL A 271 -3.25 -11.15 10.36
CA VAL A 271 -3.23 -9.76 10.85
C VAL A 271 -4.57 -9.11 10.51
N SER A 272 -5.33 -8.74 11.53
CA SER A 272 -6.68 -8.17 11.37
C SER A 272 -6.67 -6.65 11.38
N THR A 273 -5.71 -6.05 12.07
CA THR A 273 -5.59 -4.60 12.20
C THR A 273 -4.12 -4.20 12.25
N VAL A 274 -3.80 -3.08 11.61
CA VAL A 274 -2.53 -2.40 11.80
C VAL A 274 -2.74 -1.03 12.45
N TYR A 275 -1.78 -0.64 13.27
CA TYR A 275 -1.79 0.67 13.94
C TYR A 275 -0.50 1.42 13.65
N VAL A 276 -0.62 2.75 13.62
CA VAL A 276 0.51 3.66 13.82
C VAL A 276 0.27 4.38 15.13
N GLY A 277 1.21 4.28 16.06
CA GLY A 277 1.11 4.83 17.41
C GLY A 277 2.38 5.54 17.86
N ASP A 278 2.27 6.33 18.94
CA ASP A 278 3.43 6.97 19.53
C ASP A 278 4.21 6.01 20.45
N THR A 279 5.48 6.32 20.67
CA THR A 279 6.38 5.55 21.55
C THR A 279 6.54 6.20 22.94
N GLY A 280 5.61 7.08 23.33
CA GLY A 280 5.70 7.90 24.55
C GLY A 280 6.81 8.96 24.52
N LYS A 281 7.43 9.20 23.37
CA LYS A 281 8.53 10.17 23.20
C LYS A 281 8.05 11.56 22.81
N SER A 282 7.09 11.61 21.90
CA SER A 282 6.41 12.82 21.45
C SER A 282 5.03 12.42 20.97
N PRO A 283 4.02 13.29 21.14
CA PRO A 283 2.78 13.13 20.42
C PRO A 283 3.02 13.02 18.91
N ILE A 284 2.20 12.20 18.25
CA ILE A 284 2.18 12.11 16.78
C ILE A 284 0.75 12.20 16.25
N THR A 285 0.60 12.76 15.06
CA THR A 285 -0.64 12.73 14.28
C THR A 285 -0.34 12.10 12.92
N CYS A 286 -0.59 10.81 12.78
CA CYS A 286 -0.48 10.06 11.53
C CYS A 286 -1.62 10.47 10.59
N THR A 287 -1.25 10.88 9.38
CA THR A 287 -2.16 11.38 8.35
C THR A 287 -2.32 10.41 7.19
N ASP A 288 -1.25 9.66 6.86
CA ASP A 288 -1.25 8.72 5.76
C ASP A 288 -0.38 7.50 6.06
N ILE A 289 -0.76 6.36 5.50
CA ILE A 289 0.09 5.17 5.36
C ILE A 289 0.22 4.88 3.88
N TYR A 290 1.45 4.74 3.39
CA TYR A 290 1.75 4.22 2.07
C TYR A 290 2.29 2.80 2.21
N ALA A 291 1.75 1.84 1.44
CA ALA A 291 2.33 0.52 1.32
C ALA A 291 2.81 0.34 -0.12
N LEU A 292 4.12 0.25 -0.28
CA LEU A 292 4.82 0.25 -1.55
C LEU A 292 5.11 -1.20 -1.99
N ASP A 293 5.07 -1.42 -3.30
CA ASP A 293 5.45 -2.69 -3.94
C ASP A 293 4.69 -3.92 -3.41
N ILE A 294 3.38 -3.76 -3.13
CA ILE A 294 2.52 -4.83 -2.63
C ILE A 294 1.97 -5.71 -3.77
N ARG A 295 1.67 -6.96 -3.47
CA ARG A 295 1.02 -7.91 -4.39
C ARG A 295 -0.45 -7.55 -4.63
N THR A 296 -0.97 -8.01 -5.76
CA THR A 296 -2.41 -8.14 -5.98
C THR A 296 -2.86 -9.53 -5.55
N ILE A 297 -3.97 -9.61 -4.82
CA ILE A 297 -4.62 -10.89 -4.50
C ILE A 297 -5.68 -11.12 -5.58
N ALA A 298 -5.55 -12.24 -6.29
CA ALA A 298 -6.63 -12.78 -7.11
C ALA A 298 -7.83 -13.06 -6.20
N LYS A 299 -8.96 -12.42 -6.46
CA LYS A 299 -10.22 -12.86 -5.85
C LYS A 299 -10.68 -14.06 -6.67
N ASP A 300 -10.91 -15.20 -6.01
CA ASP A 300 -11.62 -16.30 -6.64
C ASP A 300 -12.99 -15.77 -7.09
N GLU A 301 -13.17 -15.55 -8.39
CA GLU A 301 -14.52 -15.41 -8.93
C GLU A 301 -15.25 -16.72 -8.62
N PRO A 302 -16.47 -16.67 -8.07
CA PRO A 302 -17.24 -17.89 -7.91
C PRO A 302 -17.40 -18.53 -9.30
N GLU A 303 -16.93 -19.77 -9.46
CA GLU A 303 -17.22 -20.55 -10.66
C GLU A 303 -18.73 -20.49 -10.90
N VAL A 304 -19.14 -19.91 -12.02
CA VAL A 304 -20.52 -20.00 -12.47
C VAL A 304 -20.72 -21.45 -12.91
N THR A 305 -21.15 -22.30 -11.98
CA THR A 305 -21.66 -23.62 -12.31
C THR A 305 -22.96 -23.43 -13.08
N ASP A 306 -22.88 -23.62 -14.40
CA ASP A 306 -24.01 -23.62 -15.31
C ASP A 306 -24.81 -24.92 -15.12
N ASP A 307 -25.57 -25.01 -14.03
CA ASP A 307 -26.52 -26.11 -13.80
C ASP A 307 -27.93 -25.63 -14.12
N SER A 308 -28.24 -25.71 -15.41
CA SER A 308 -29.62 -25.83 -15.88
C SER A 308 -30.11 -27.25 -15.63
N GLU A 309 -30.93 -27.48 -14.60
CA GLU A 309 -32.03 -28.46 -14.67
C GLU A 309 -33.10 -28.22 -13.60
N VAL A 310 -34.31 -27.93 -14.08
CA VAL A 310 -35.55 -27.84 -13.29
C VAL A 310 -36.08 -29.24 -13.06
N THR A 311 -36.45 -29.60 -11.83
CA THR A 311 -37.71 -30.33 -11.56
C THR A 311 -38.23 -30.09 -10.13
N SER A 312 -39.54 -29.92 -10.07
CA SER A 312 -40.42 -29.81 -8.90
C SER A 312 -40.61 -31.13 -8.17
N ASP A 313 -40.73 -31.14 -6.83
CA ASP A 313 -42.03 -31.26 -6.16
C ASP A 313 -41.93 -31.32 -4.61
N SER A 314 -42.73 -30.45 -3.98
CA SER A 314 -43.65 -30.67 -2.85
C SER A 314 -43.25 -31.44 -1.56
N ASN A 315 -43.33 -30.66 -0.47
CA ASN A 315 -44.04 -30.91 0.80
C ASN A 315 -43.42 -31.86 1.85
N ASP A 316 -43.01 -31.33 3.01
CA ASP A 316 -43.72 -31.59 4.27
C ASP A 316 -43.28 -30.68 5.43
N THR A 317 -44.10 -30.73 6.47
CA THR A 317 -44.40 -29.72 7.48
C THR A 317 -43.63 -29.95 8.80
N VAL A 318 -43.61 -28.94 9.69
CA VAL A 318 -43.81 -29.01 11.17
C VAL A 318 -42.72 -28.38 12.09
N GLU A 319 -43.22 -27.37 12.82
CA GLU A 319 -42.99 -26.89 14.21
C GLU A 319 -41.64 -26.38 14.76
N THR A 320 -41.70 -25.08 15.11
CA THR A 320 -41.61 -24.51 16.48
C THR A 320 -40.34 -24.75 17.30
N THR A 321 -39.60 -23.66 17.58
CA THR A 321 -39.50 -23.12 18.95
C THR A 321 -38.88 -21.72 19.02
N LYS A 322 -39.48 -20.92 19.89
CA LYS A 322 -39.21 -19.54 20.32
C LYS A 322 -37.85 -19.40 21.04
N PRO A 323 -37.08 -18.31 20.87
CA PRO A 323 -35.94 -18.00 21.74
C PRO A 323 -36.42 -17.37 23.06
N ALA A 324 -35.92 -17.87 24.18
CA ALA A 324 -36.06 -17.25 25.49
C ALA A 324 -35.03 -16.12 25.65
N GLU A 325 -35.50 -14.98 26.15
CA GLU A 325 -34.69 -13.91 26.74
C GLU A 325 -33.90 -14.44 27.94
N THR A 326 -32.75 -13.82 28.27
CA THR A 326 -32.53 -13.17 29.59
C THR A 326 -31.03 -12.89 29.92
N GLN A 327 -30.78 -11.60 30.15
CA GLN A 327 -29.87 -10.94 31.11
C GLN A 327 -28.34 -10.83 30.93
N ALA A 328 -27.94 -9.54 30.88
CA ALA A 328 -26.71 -8.98 31.41
C ALA A 328 -26.56 -9.16 32.94
N PRO A 329 -25.33 -9.04 33.46
CA PRO A 329 -25.04 -7.93 34.38
C PRO A 329 -23.65 -7.30 34.08
N ALA A 330 -23.54 -5.97 34.01
CA ALA A 330 -23.30 -5.01 35.10
C ALA A 330 -21.81 -4.75 35.39
N ALA A 331 -21.48 -3.46 35.37
CA ALA A 331 -20.19 -2.84 35.58
C ALA A 331 -19.64 -3.02 37.01
N VAL A 332 -18.30 -3.01 37.14
CA VAL A 332 -17.61 -2.68 38.39
C VAL A 332 -16.43 -1.75 38.08
N THR A 333 -16.34 -0.71 38.91
CA THR A 333 -15.43 0.43 38.91
C THR A 333 -14.05 0.14 39.52
N ASN A 334 -13.10 0.99 39.13
CA ASN A 334 -11.70 1.18 39.54
C ASN A 334 -11.30 0.85 40.98
N LYS A 335 -10.04 0.38 41.14
CA LYS A 335 -9.12 0.88 42.17
C LYS A 335 -7.64 0.66 41.82
N ASP A 336 -6.87 1.75 41.88
CA ASP A 336 -5.41 1.80 41.92
C ASP A 336 -4.81 0.96 43.05
N ASN A 337 -3.62 0.42 42.82
CA ASN A 337 -2.47 0.64 43.72
C ASN A 337 -1.13 0.29 43.07
N SER A 338 -0.11 1.05 43.50
CA SER A 338 1.24 1.19 42.97
C SER A 338 2.27 0.11 43.37
N SER A 339 3.39 0.14 42.62
CA SER A 339 4.81 -0.07 42.99
C SER A 339 5.34 -1.48 43.28
N SER A 340 6.35 -1.92 42.54
CA SER A 340 7.77 -1.89 43.00
C SER A 340 8.75 -2.40 41.92
N ASP A 341 9.97 -1.90 42.03
CA ASP A 341 11.16 -2.04 41.19
C ASP A 341 11.67 -3.47 40.95
N ASP A 342 12.35 -3.70 39.81
CA ASP A 342 13.77 -4.08 39.83
C ASP A 342 14.42 -4.11 38.42
N LYS A 343 15.45 -3.25 38.27
CA LYS A 343 16.81 -3.42 37.70
C LYS A 343 17.05 -4.06 36.33
N ASP A 344 17.59 -3.21 35.46
CA ASP A 344 18.86 -3.33 34.72
C ASP A 344 19.33 -4.72 34.24
N ASP A 345 19.51 -4.83 32.91
CA ASP A 345 20.73 -5.43 32.37
C ASP A 345 21.13 -4.71 31.06
N GLU A 346 22.22 -3.94 31.14
CA GLU A 346 22.89 -3.28 30.03
C GLU A 346 23.64 -4.30 29.17
N GLY A 347 23.21 -4.45 27.92
CA GLY A 347 23.93 -5.18 26.88
C GLY A 347 24.44 -4.25 25.79
N SER A 348 25.48 -3.47 26.09
CA SER A 348 26.16 -2.60 25.14
C SER A 348 26.68 -3.34 23.89
N ASN A 349 26.38 -2.82 22.70
CA ASN A 349 27.32 -2.58 21.58
C ASN A 349 26.56 -2.26 20.28
N PHE A 350 26.35 -0.98 19.98
CA PHE A 350 26.34 -0.52 18.58
C PHE A 350 26.79 0.95 18.49
N LYS A 351 28.11 1.15 18.40
CA LYS A 351 28.65 2.36 17.79
C LYS A 351 28.57 2.15 16.28
N LEU A 352 27.66 2.85 15.61
CA LEU A 352 27.87 3.21 14.21
C LEU A 352 27.66 4.71 14.06
N ILE A 353 28.69 5.29 13.46
CA ILE A 353 29.05 6.70 13.40
C ILE A 353 28.20 7.40 12.34
N VAL A 354 27.66 8.56 12.71
CA VAL A 354 27.05 9.55 11.82
C VAL A 354 28.15 10.26 11.02
N ILE A 355 27.99 10.32 9.70
CA ILE A 355 28.56 11.34 8.81
C ILE A 355 27.33 11.87 8.06
N GLY A 356 26.80 13.07 8.33
CA GLY A 356 27.49 14.34 8.14
C GLY A 356 27.49 14.68 6.64
N ILE A 357 26.44 15.38 6.18
CA ILE A 357 26.19 15.84 4.80
C ILE A 357 27.49 16.10 4.02
N ILE A 358 27.70 15.35 2.93
CA ILE A 358 28.35 15.65 1.64
C ILE A 358 28.75 14.30 0.99
N ALA A 359 27.83 13.69 0.22
CA ALA A 359 28.05 12.74 -0.91
C ALA A 359 26.75 11.98 -1.24
N GLY A 360 25.71 12.70 -1.67
CA GLY A 360 24.34 12.21 -1.88
C GLY A 360 24.10 11.24 -3.06
N VAL A 361 25.08 10.41 -3.44
CA VAL A 361 24.87 9.37 -4.48
C VAL A 361 25.37 7.99 -4.05
N VAL A 362 26.32 7.91 -3.10
CA VAL A 362 26.87 6.60 -2.65
C VAL A 362 26.10 6.02 -1.45
N VAL A 363 25.46 6.87 -0.64
CA VAL A 363 24.75 6.43 0.58
C VAL A 363 23.40 5.77 0.25
N ALA A 364 22.65 6.27 -0.74
CA ALA A 364 21.38 5.66 -1.14
C ALA A 364 21.56 4.24 -1.68
N ALA A 365 22.54 4.02 -2.57
CA ALA A 365 22.89 2.67 -3.02
C ALA A 365 23.44 1.79 -1.88
N GLY A 366 24.17 2.39 -0.92
CA GLY A 366 24.70 1.70 0.25
C GLY A 366 23.63 1.23 1.24
N VAL A 367 22.58 2.02 1.48
CA VAL A 367 21.43 1.64 2.33
C VAL A 367 20.58 0.59 1.64
N ILE A 368 20.27 0.76 0.35
CA ILE A 368 19.58 -0.27 -0.44
C ILE A 368 20.39 -1.58 -0.48
N PHE A 369 21.72 -1.52 -0.63
CA PHE A 369 22.59 -2.71 -0.61
C PHE A 369 22.79 -3.29 0.79
N LEU A 370 22.69 -2.50 1.87
CA LEU A 370 22.71 -2.99 3.25
C LEU A 370 21.41 -3.70 3.62
N ILE A 371 20.27 -3.18 3.16
CA ILE A 371 18.95 -3.78 3.32
C ILE A 371 18.86 -5.06 2.47
N LEU A 372 19.24 -5.03 1.19
CA LEU A 372 19.26 -6.21 0.30
C LEU A 372 20.39 -7.21 0.64
N GLY A 373 21.45 -6.75 1.34
CA GLY A 373 22.61 -7.55 1.71
C GLY A 373 22.48 -8.28 3.05
N ARG A 374 21.42 -7.99 3.83
CA ARG A 374 21.14 -8.63 5.11
C ARG A 374 20.47 -9.99 4.88
N LYS A 375 21.16 -10.91 4.20
CA LYS A 375 20.77 -12.33 4.19
C LYS A 375 20.75 -12.82 5.65
N SER A 376 19.55 -13.11 6.13
CA SER A 376 19.22 -13.71 7.43
C SER A 376 20.35 -14.60 7.97
N ARG A 377 20.87 -14.21 9.13
CA ARG A 377 21.89 -14.99 9.85
C ARG A 377 21.29 -16.01 10.80
N GLU A 378 19.96 -16.15 10.88
CA GLU A 378 19.33 -17.07 11.83
C GLU A 378 18.22 -17.92 11.17
N THR A 379 18.31 -19.24 11.35
CA THR A 379 17.29 -20.22 10.91
C THR A 379 16.60 -20.78 12.15
N TYR A 380 15.29 -20.97 12.08
CA TYR A 380 14.52 -21.59 13.17
C TYR A 380 14.75 -23.10 13.19
N ASP A 381 15.38 -23.63 14.24
CA ASP A 381 15.62 -25.06 14.42
C ASP A 381 14.40 -25.70 15.10
N VAL A 382 13.60 -26.40 14.30
CA VAL A 382 12.33 -27.04 14.72
C VAL A 382 12.55 -28.07 15.83
N ASN A 383 13.74 -28.71 15.89
CA ASN A 383 14.04 -29.70 16.93
C ASN A 383 14.46 -29.06 18.26
N LYS A 384 14.91 -27.80 18.22
CA LYS A 384 15.38 -27.07 19.41
C LYS A 384 14.44 -25.96 19.86
N HIS A 385 13.34 -25.74 19.13
CA HIS A 385 12.36 -24.67 19.36
C HIS A 385 13.02 -23.31 19.64
N ARG A 386 14.07 -22.96 18.90
CA ARG A 386 14.78 -21.68 19.02
C ARG A 386 15.46 -21.28 17.72
N TYR A 387 15.64 -19.98 17.53
CA TYR A 387 16.48 -19.43 16.47
C TYR A 387 17.94 -19.78 16.70
N VAL A 388 18.62 -20.26 15.65
CA VAL A 388 20.05 -20.55 15.67
C VAL A 388 20.75 -19.77 14.56
N LYS A 389 21.89 -19.17 14.91
CA LYS A 389 22.78 -18.56 13.92
C LYS A 389 23.27 -19.62 12.94
N LYS A 390 23.23 -19.28 11.65
CA LYS A 390 23.88 -20.07 10.59
C LYS A 390 25.37 -20.20 10.82
#